data_AF-A0A959F5X5-F1
#
_entry.id   AF-A0A959F5X5-F1
#
_cell.length_a   1.000
_cell.length_b   1.000
_cell.length_c   1.000
_cell.angle_alpha   90.00
_cell.angle_beta   90.00
_cell.angle_gamma   90.00
#
_symmetry.space_group_name_H-M   'P 1'
#
loop_
_entity.id
_entity.type
_entity.pdbx_description
1 polymer ?
#
loop_
_entity_poly.entity_id
_entity_poly.type
_entity_poly.pdbx_seq_one_letter_code
_entity_poly.pdbx_strand_id
1 'polypeptide(L)'
;MKEILKSVWCLSAILGILSCHNSPPLEDRLEQLAQAFHDLDCRQATLEAETSSSWDDVVAQLDARLPESMPAAEKNNMLMVRNAGLIRMFESYHELPDSVQALVSWVEQKDNEVVASLNEIKAKRSVLDKEKRDFFLAVEKRSAAKLSTMRENFDAIRNTPCQ
;
A
#
# COMPACT_ATOMS: atom_id res chain seq x y z
N MET A 1 -6.68 -45.43 54.04
CA MET A 1 -7.76 -44.45 54.28
C MET A 1 -7.12 -43.11 54.58
N LYS A 2 -7.42 -42.09 53.76
CA LYS A 2 -7.33 -40.64 54.02
C LYS A 2 -5.99 -40.18 54.60
N GLU A 3 -5.06 -39.65 53.81
CA GLU A 3 -4.60 -38.24 53.96
C GLU A 3 -3.48 -37.91 52.93
N ILE A 4 -3.58 -38.30 51.64
CA ILE A 4 -2.56 -37.92 50.60
C ILE A 4 -3.23 -37.40 49.31
N LEU A 5 -4.35 -36.70 49.43
CA LEU A 5 -5.13 -36.21 48.27
C LEU A 5 -5.66 -34.78 48.46
N LYS A 6 -4.91 -33.93 49.18
CA LYS A 6 -5.25 -32.51 49.35
C LYS A 6 -4.12 -31.51 49.05
N SER A 7 -2.92 -31.97 48.69
CA SER A 7 -1.75 -31.10 48.48
C SER A 7 -1.39 -30.83 47.01
N VAL A 8 -2.13 -31.37 46.04
CA VAL A 8 -1.82 -31.20 44.60
C VAL A 8 -2.67 -30.09 43.94
N TRP A 9 -3.63 -29.51 44.67
CA TRP A 9 -4.58 -28.51 44.13
C TRP A 9 -4.24 -27.04 44.50
N CYS A 10 -2.99 -26.74 44.84
CA CYS A 10 -2.53 -25.34 45.05
C CYS A 10 -1.28 -24.94 44.25
N LEU A 11 -0.70 -25.84 43.46
CA LEU A 11 0.54 -25.56 42.69
C LEU A 11 0.31 -25.23 41.21
N SER A 12 -0.95 -25.22 40.74
CA SER A 12 -1.29 -24.85 39.36
C SER A 12 -1.71 -23.39 39.19
N ALA A 13 -1.76 -22.60 40.28
CA ALA A 13 -2.23 -21.21 40.25
C ALA A 13 -1.12 -20.14 40.11
N ILE A 14 0.16 -20.53 40.06
CA ILE A 14 1.31 -19.59 40.06
C ILE A 14 1.94 -19.42 38.67
N LEU A 15 1.59 -20.24 37.67
CA LEU A 15 2.13 -20.16 36.31
C LEU A 15 1.26 -19.32 35.34
N GLY A 16 0.26 -18.59 35.84
CA GLY A 16 -0.67 -17.79 35.02
C GLY A 16 -0.45 -16.26 35.06
N ILE A 17 0.51 -15.75 35.84
CA ILE A 17 0.64 -14.28 36.09
C ILE A 17 1.89 -13.68 35.41
N LEU A 18 2.54 -14.40 34.49
CA LEU A 18 3.66 -13.90 33.69
C LEU A 18 3.35 -13.77 32.20
N SER A 19 2.08 -13.58 31.82
CA SER A 19 1.80 -12.73 30.64
C SER A 19 1.83 -11.28 31.10
N CYS A 20 3.01 -10.83 31.53
CA CYS A 20 3.32 -9.40 31.54
C CYS A 20 3.10 -8.89 30.12
N HIS A 21 2.13 -8.00 29.98
CA HIS A 21 1.88 -7.20 28.79
C HIS A 21 3.15 -6.37 28.53
N ASN A 22 4.12 -6.93 27.81
CA ASN A 22 5.25 -6.18 27.25
C ASN A 22 4.74 -5.39 26.04
N SER A 23 3.76 -4.51 26.27
CA SER A 23 3.43 -3.50 25.28
C SER A 23 4.63 -2.57 25.16
N PRO A 24 5.09 -2.26 23.94
CA PRO A 24 6.16 -1.31 23.76
C PRO A 24 5.82 0.02 24.45
N PRO A 25 6.83 0.79 24.89
CA PRO A 25 6.67 2.18 25.26
C PRO A 25 5.79 2.93 24.27
N LEU A 26 5.06 3.92 24.78
CA LEU A 26 4.10 4.70 24.01
C LEU A 26 4.75 5.37 22.79
N GLU A 27 5.98 5.85 23.00
CA GLU A 27 6.85 6.48 22.02
C GLU A 27 7.31 5.48 20.94
N ASP A 28 7.76 4.28 21.31
CA ASP A 28 8.15 3.23 20.36
C ASP A 28 6.96 2.80 19.50
N ARG A 29 5.76 2.70 20.09
CA ARG A 29 4.56 2.35 19.34
C ARG A 29 4.13 3.47 18.38
N LEU A 30 4.30 4.73 18.78
CA LEU A 30 4.06 5.89 17.93
C LEU A 30 4.98 5.85 16.70
N GLU A 31 6.27 5.61 16.92
CA GLU A 31 7.28 5.55 15.88
C GLU A 31 7.00 4.41 14.90
N GLN A 32 6.74 3.20 15.39
CA GLN A 32 6.36 2.06 14.54
C GLN A 32 5.14 2.37 13.67
N LEU A 33 4.12 3.00 14.24
CA LEU A 33 2.91 3.33 13.51
C LEU A 33 3.17 4.42 12.47
N ALA A 34 3.91 5.47 12.83
CA ALA A 34 4.25 6.56 11.91
C ALA A 34 5.14 6.07 10.76
N GLN A 35 6.13 5.23 11.06
CA GLN A 35 6.99 4.59 10.06
C GLN A 35 6.18 3.71 9.11
N ALA A 36 5.23 2.91 9.62
CA ALA A 36 4.39 2.09 8.77
C ALA A 36 3.52 2.92 7.80
N PHE A 37 3.04 4.10 8.23
CA PHE A 37 2.37 5.05 7.33
C PHE A 37 3.32 5.65 6.30
N HIS A 38 4.52 6.06 6.73
CA HIS A 38 5.56 6.58 5.86
C HIS A 38 5.92 5.58 4.75
N ASP A 39 6.19 4.33 5.12
CA ASP A 39 6.56 3.27 4.19
C ASP A 39 5.47 3.03 3.13
N LEU A 40 4.19 3.08 3.52
CA LEU A 40 3.07 2.97 2.58
C LEU A 40 2.95 4.18 1.66
N ASP A 41 3.09 5.39 2.21
CA ASP A 41 3.05 6.64 1.43
C ASP A 41 4.20 6.67 0.41
N CYS A 42 5.40 6.24 0.81
CA CYS A 42 6.56 6.13 -0.09
C CYS A 42 6.41 5.06 -1.14
N ARG A 43 5.96 3.85 -0.77
CA ARG A 43 5.70 2.78 -1.75
C ARG A 43 4.64 3.21 -2.78
N GLN A 44 3.61 3.94 -2.35
CA GLN A 44 2.62 4.48 -3.27
C GLN A 44 3.25 5.49 -4.25
N ALA A 45 4.03 6.45 -3.76
CA ALA A 45 4.71 7.43 -4.59
C ALA A 45 5.68 6.78 -5.60
N THR A 46 6.42 5.75 -5.18
CA THR A 46 7.27 4.97 -6.08
C THR A 46 6.47 4.31 -7.20
N LEU A 47 5.36 3.63 -6.88
CA LEU A 47 4.50 3.00 -7.89
C LEU A 47 3.92 4.02 -8.88
N GLU A 48 3.51 5.20 -8.40
CA GLU A 48 3.00 6.28 -9.24
C GLU A 48 4.08 6.81 -10.20
N ALA A 49 5.31 7.01 -9.70
CA ALA A 49 6.44 7.44 -10.50
C ALA A 49 6.88 6.40 -11.55
N GLU A 50 6.98 5.13 -11.14
CA GLU A 50 7.31 4.01 -12.04
C GLU A 50 6.27 3.83 -13.13
N THR A 51 4.98 3.94 -12.79
CA THR A 51 3.89 3.87 -13.77
C THR A 51 3.99 5.01 -14.77
N SER A 52 4.22 6.24 -14.30
CA SER A 52 4.42 7.37 -15.20
C SER A 52 5.60 7.12 -16.14
N SER A 53 6.76 6.78 -15.62
CA SER A 53 7.96 6.54 -16.45
C SER A 53 7.74 5.40 -17.44
N SER A 54 7.12 4.29 -17.01
CA SER A 54 6.85 3.15 -17.89
C SER A 54 5.92 3.52 -19.03
N TRP A 55 4.97 4.43 -18.81
CA TRP A 55 4.05 4.84 -19.86
C TRP A 55 4.72 5.72 -20.93
N ASP A 56 5.75 6.49 -20.59
CA ASP A 56 6.51 7.25 -21.59
C ASP A 56 7.21 6.32 -22.59
N ASP A 57 7.80 5.22 -22.08
CA ASP A 57 8.42 4.17 -22.91
C ASP A 57 7.39 3.41 -23.77
N VAL A 58 6.20 3.17 -23.24
CA VAL A 58 5.11 2.51 -23.97
C VAL A 58 4.63 3.39 -25.13
N VAL A 59 4.45 4.70 -24.89
CA VAL A 59 4.04 5.65 -25.93
C VAL A 59 5.06 5.70 -27.05
N ALA A 60 6.36 5.77 -26.74
CA ALA A 60 7.42 5.74 -27.74
C ALA A 60 7.39 4.45 -28.58
N GLN A 61 7.16 3.29 -27.94
CA GLN A 61 7.07 2.01 -28.64
C GLN A 61 5.79 1.90 -29.48
N LEU A 62 4.66 2.43 -29.01
CA LEU A 62 3.43 2.47 -29.79
C LEU A 62 3.62 3.35 -31.02
N ASP A 63 4.18 4.54 -30.89
CA ASP A 63 4.36 5.47 -32.01
C ASP A 63 5.20 4.86 -33.14
N ALA A 64 6.25 4.12 -32.77
CA ALA A 64 7.13 3.41 -33.70
C ALA A 64 6.51 2.18 -34.38
N ARG A 65 5.43 1.61 -33.81
CA ARG A 65 4.81 0.36 -34.28
C ARG A 65 3.42 0.55 -34.88
N LEU A 66 2.76 1.66 -34.60
CA LEU A 66 1.46 1.98 -35.18
C LEU A 66 1.60 2.20 -36.70
N PRO A 67 0.65 1.70 -37.51
CA PRO A 67 0.74 1.81 -38.97
C PRO A 67 0.78 3.27 -39.45
N GLU A 68 1.63 3.58 -40.43
CA GLU A 68 1.64 4.91 -41.07
C GLU A 68 0.33 5.24 -41.78
N SER A 69 -0.41 4.21 -42.22
CA SER A 69 -1.72 4.35 -42.86
C SER A 69 -2.86 4.66 -41.88
N MET A 70 -2.62 4.59 -40.58
CA MET A 70 -3.64 4.91 -39.56
C MET A 70 -4.02 6.40 -39.63
N PRO A 71 -5.31 6.75 -39.49
CA PRO A 71 -5.72 8.16 -39.40
C PRO A 71 -4.99 8.89 -38.27
N ALA A 72 -4.39 10.04 -38.57
CA ALA A 72 -3.55 10.77 -37.61
C ALA A 72 -4.26 11.10 -36.28
N ALA A 73 -5.56 11.43 -36.34
CA ALA A 73 -6.36 11.69 -35.14
C ALA A 73 -6.51 10.44 -34.26
N GLU A 74 -6.71 9.27 -34.87
CA GLU A 74 -6.84 8.00 -34.15
C GLU A 74 -5.51 7.58 -33.56
N LYS A 75 -4.43 7.67 -34.33
CA LYS A 75 -3.06 7.43 -33.86
C LYS A 75 -2.76 8.31 -32.64
N ASN A 76 -3.03 9.62 -32.73
CA ASN A 76 -2.81 10.53 -31.62
C ASN A 76 -3.67 10.17 -30.40
N ASN A 77 -4.93 9.79 -30.58
CA ASN A 77 -5.78 9.36 -29.49
C ASN A 77 -5.22 8.13 -28.78
N MET A 78 -4.78 7.09 -29.52
CA MET A 78 -4.16 5.90 -28.93
C MET A 78 -2.89 6.24 -28.14
N LEU A 79 -2.04 7.13 -28.68
CA LEU A 79 -0.79 7.55 -28.00
C LEU A 79 -1.04 8.39 -26.74
N MET A 80 -2.14 9.14 -26.70
CA MET A 80 -2.51 9.94 -25.53
C MET A 80 -3.19 9.13 -24.43
N VAL A 81 -3.76 7.98 -24.77
CA VAL A 81 -4.44 7.10 -23.83
C VAL A 81 -3.38 6.26 -23.09
N ARG A 82 -2.91 6.79 -21.95
CA ARG A 82 -2.00 6.10 -21.00
C ARG A 82 -2.75 5.05 -20.17
N ASN A 83 -3.48 4.17 -20.84
CA ASN A 83 -4.23 3.09 -20.23
C ASN A 83 -4.44 1.96 -21.25
N ALA A 84 -3.88 0.78 -20.98
CA ALA A 84 -3.90 -0.31 -21.96
C ALA A 84 -5.32 -0.84 -22.20
N GLY A 85 -6.14 -0.93 -21.15
CA GLY A 85 -7.54 -1.35 -21.27
C GLY A 85 -8.35 -0.44 -22.19
N LEU A 86 -8.14 0.88 -22.11
CA LEU A 86 -8.80 1.84 -23.00
C LEU A 86 -8.29 1.75 -24.45
N ILE A 87 -6.99 1.49 -24.66
CA ILE A 87 -6.46 1.27 -26.02
C ILE A 87 -7.15 0.08 -26.69
N ARG A 88 -7.42 -1.00 -25.94
CA ARG A 88 -8.12 -2.20 -26.46
C ARG A 88 -9.57 -1.94 -26.86
N MET A 89 -10.17 -0.84 -26.39
CA MET A 89 -11.55 -0.48 -26.71
C MET A 89 -11.68 0.28 -28.03
N PHE A 90 -10.57 0.66 -28.67
CA PHE A 90 -10.61 1.26 -30.01
C PHE A 90 -11.05 0.21 -31.03
N GLU A 91 -11.97 0.58 -31.93
CA GLU A 91 -12.51 -0.33 -32.94
C GLU A 91 -11.41 -0.91 -33.84
N SER A 92 -10.40 -0.11 -34.17
CA SER A 92 -9.26 -0.52 -35.00
C SER A 92 -8.24 -1.42 -34.29
N TYR A 93 -8.35 -1.62 -32.97
CA TYR A 93 -7.33 -2.35 -32.19
C TYR A 93 -7.07 -3.76 -32.74
N HIS A 94 -8.11 -4.46 -33.16
CA HIS A 94 -8.01 -5.82 -33.70
C HIS A 94 -7.36 -5.89 -35.09
N GLU A 95 -7.26 -4.76 -35.79
CA GLU A 95 -6.64 -4.64 -37.11
C GLU A 95 -5.16 -4.23 -37.00
N LEU A 96 -4.69 -3.91 -35.79
CA LEU A 96 -3.30 -3.52 -35.56
C LEU A 96 -2.35 -4.71 -35.70
N PRO A 97 -1.06 -4.47 -36.02
CA PRO A 97 -0.06 -5.51 -36.04
C PRO A 97 -0.01 -6.29 -34.72
N ASP A 98 0.23 -7.61 -34.80
CA ASP A 98 0.36 -8.48 -33.63
C ASP A 98 1.38 -7.94 -32.60
N SER A 99 2.44 -7.29 -33.07
CA SER A 99 3.46 -6.67 -32.21
C SER A 99 2.94 -5.50 -31.38
N VAL A 100 1.92 -4.78 -31.85
CA VAL A 100 1.21 -3.73 -31.11
C VAL A 100 0.24 -4.35 -30.12
N GLN A 101 -0.54 -5.35 -30.57
CA GLN A 101 -1.50 -6.04 -29.70
C GLN A 101 -0.79 -6.74 -28.52
N ALA A 102 0.36 -7.36 -28.78
CA ALA A 102 1.20 -7.99 -27.76
C ALA A 102 1.77 -6.96 -26.78
N LEU A 103 2.22 -5.79 -27.26
CA LEU A 103 2.69 -4.70 -26.40
C LEU A 103 1.56 -4.22 -25.48
N VAL A 104 0.39 -3.90 -26.02
CA VAL A 104 -0.76 -3.44 -25.23
C VAL A 104 -1.18 -4.49 -24.20
N SER A 105 -1.21 -5.77 -24.58
CA SER A 105 -1.53 -6.87 -23.65
C SER A 105 -0.51 -7.03 -22.53
N TRP A 106 0.78 -6.83 -22.82
CA TRP A 106 1.84 -6.86 -21.81
C TRP A 106 1.73 -5.67 -20.84
N VAL A 107 1.47 -4.47 -21.34
CA VAL A 107 1.27 -3.27 -20.51
C VAL A 107 0.03 -3.42 -19.64
N GLU A 108 -1.05 -3.98 -20.16
CA GLU A 108 -2.27 -4.26 -19.38
C GLU A 108 -1.99 -5.18 -18.19
N GLN A 109 -1.15 -6.20 -18.34
CA GLN A 109 -0.75 -7.05 -17.22
C GLN A 109 0.02 -6.24 -16.17
N LYS A 110 0.90 -5.32 -16.60
CA LYS A 110 1.64 -4.44 -15.69
C LYS A 110 0.75 -3.44 -14.97
N ASP A 111 -0.18 -2.80 -15.67
CA ASP A 111 -1.20 -1.93 -15.07
C ASP A 111 -2.00 -2.69 -14.00
N ASN A 112 -2.40 -3.93 -14.28
CA ASN A 112 -3.13 -4.76 -13.34
C ASN A 112 -2.30 -5.12 -12.09
N GLU A 113 -1.00 -5.41 -12.25
CA GLU A 113 -0.06 -5.62 -11.13
C GLU A 113 0.08 -4.36 -10.25
N VAL A 114 0.16 -3.18 -10.87
CA VAL A 114 0.20 -1.89 -10.17
C VAL A 114 -1.10 -1.65 -9.41
N VAL A 115 -2.26 -1.83 -10.06
CA VAL A 115 -3.57 -1.69 -9.42
C VAL A 115 -3.73 -2.63 -8.24
N ALA A 116 -3.29 -3.89 -8.36
CA ALA A 116 -3.28 -4.84 -7.25
C ALA A 116 -2.41 -4.35 -6.08
N SER A 117 -1.23 -3.80 -6.37
CA SER A 117 -0.32 -3.24 -5.36
C SER A 117 -0.92 -2.01 -4.66
N LEU A 118 -1.56 -1.11 -5.40
CA LEU A 118 -2.25 0.06 -4.84
C LEU A 118 -3.44 -0.37 -3.95
N ASN A 119 -4.17 -1.40 -4.34
CA ASN A 119 -5.26 -1.96 -3.52
C ASN A 119 -4.74 -2.60 -2.23
N GLU A 120 -3.58 -3.27 -2.28
CA GLU A 120 -2.91 -3.80 -1.09
C GLU A 120 -2.51 -2.66 -0.13
N ILE A 121 -1.91 -1.59 -0.66
CA ILE A 121 -1.56 -0.39 0.12
C ILE A 121 -2.81 0.20 0.78
N LYS A 122 -3.90 0.37 0.02
CA LYS A 122 -5.18 0.88 0.54
C LYS A 122 -5.73 0.02 1.68
N ALA A 123 -5.68 -1.29 1.54
CA ALA A 123 -6.12 -2.23 2.57
C ALA A 123 -5.26 -2.10 3.85
N LYS A 124 -3.93 -2.08 3.72
CA LYS A 124 -3.01 -1.90 4.85
C LYS A 124 -3.23 -0.55 5.54
N ARG A 125 -3.40 0.52 4.76
CA ARG A 125 -3.67 1.87 5.27
C ARG A 125 -4.95 1.92 6.09
N SER A 126 -6.01 1.23 5.66
CA SER A 126 -7.27 1.14 6.42
C SER A 126 -7.08 0.50 7.80
N VAL A 127 -6.26 -0.56 7.88
CA VAL A 127 -5.89 -1.20 9.16
C VAL A 127 -5.10 -0.24 10.04
N LEU A 128 -4.06 0.39 9.49
CA LEU A 128 -3.23 1.35 10.24
C LEU A 128 -4.04 2.58 10.70
N ASP A 129 -5.02 3.04 9.93
CA ASP A 129 -5.89 4.15 10.34
C ASP A 129 -6.75 3.78 11.54
N LYS A 130 -7.19 2.52 11.64
CA LYS A 130 -7.86 2.02 12.84
C LYS A 130 -6.90 1.98 14.02
N GLU A 131 -5.71 1.40 13.85
CA GLU A 131 -4.70 1.33 14.90
C GLU A 131 -4.29 2.72 15.41
N LYS A 132 -4.13 3.69 14.50
CA LYS A 132 -3.85 5.09 14.83
C LYS A 132 -4.93 5.73 15.68
N ARG A 133 -6.20 5.55 15.31
CA ARG A 133 -7.33 6.04 16.09
C ARG A 133 -7.33 5.43 17.49
N ASP A 134 -7.20 4.12 17.58
CA ASP A 134 -7.21 3.40 18.86
C ASP A 134 -6.03 3.81 19.74
N PHE A 135 -4.86 4.00 19.14
CA PHE A 135 -3.66 4.51 19.82
C PHE A 135 -3.90 5.91 20.41
N PHE A 136 -4.34 6.88 19.60
CA PHE A 136 -4.55 8.25 20.09
C PHE A 136 -5.67 8.37 21.11
N LEU A 137 -6.72 7.53 21.01
CA LEU A 137 -7.75 7.43 22.05
C LEU A 137 -7.19 6.90 23.37
N ALA A 138 -6.25 5.94 23.32
CA ALA A 138 -5.59 5.44 24.51
C ALA A 138 -4.64 6.48 25.13
N VAL A 139 -3.93 7.26 24.31
CA VAL A 139 -3.11 8.40 24.75
C VAL A 139 -3.98 9.42 25.46
N GLU A 140 -5.08 9.85 24.84
CA GLU A 140 -5.98 10.86 25.39
C GLU A 140 -6.54 10.46 26.76
N LYS A 141 -6.96 9.19 26.91
CA LYS A 141 -7.46 8.63 28.17
C LYS A 141 -6.40 8.59 29.28
N ARG A 142 -5.13 8.38 28.94
CA ARG A 142 -4.02 8.27 29.91
C ARG A 142 -3.41 9.63 30.24
N SER A 143 -3.25 10.49 29.24
CA SER A 143 -2.59 11.79 29.36
C SER A 143 -3.00 12.70 28.20
N ALA A 144 -4.11 13.41 28.36
CA ALA A 144 -4.59 14.39 27.38
C ALA A 144 -3.53 15.47 27.05
N ALA A 145 -2.70 15.84 28.03
CA ALA A 145 -1.62 16.81 27.84
C ALA A 145 -0.53 16.36 26.85
N LYS A 146 -0.33 15.04 26.67
CA LYS A 146 0.66 14.49 25.73
C LYS A 146 0.13 14.34 24.30
N LEU A 147 -1.18 14.47 24.11
CA LEU A 147 -1.84 14.15 22.83
C LEU A 147 -1.35 15.01 21.68
N SER A 148 -1.21 16.33 21.89
CA SER A 148 -0.75 17.26 20.85
C SER A 148 0.68 16.92 20.41
N THR A 149 1.61 16.79 21.35
CA THR A 149 3.01 16.46 21.06
C THR A 149 3.15 15.10 20.37
N MET A 150 2.36 14.09 20.76
CA MET A 150 2.38 12.80 20.07
C MET A 150 1.85 12.88 18.64
N ARG A 151 0.83 13.71 18.36
CA ARG A 151 0.35 13.93 17.00
C ARG A 151 1.40 14.65 16.14
N GLU A 152 2.03 15.69 16.69
CA GLU A 152 3.11 16.41 16.03
C GLU A 152 4.28 15.47 15.69
N ASN A 153 4.70 14.62 16.63
CA ASN A 153 5.76 13.64 16.40
C ASN A 153 5.38 12.59 15.35
N PHE A 154 4.13 12.10 15.36
CA PHE A 154 3.63 11.19 14.35
C PHE A 154 3.71 11.81 12.94
N ASP A 155 3.25 13.06 12.81
CA ASP A 155 3.26 13.77 11.53
C ASP A 155 4.70 14.09 11.09
N ALA A 156 5.60 14.41 12.02
CA ALA A 156 7.00 14.66 11.72
C ALA A 156 7.70 13.41 11.13
N ILE A 157 7.47 12.23 11.71
CA ILE A 157 8.03 10.96 11.22
C ILE A 157 7.37 10.58 9.89
N ARG A 158 6.03 10.64 9.80
CA ARG A 158 5.31 10.23 8.59
C ARG A 158 5.72 11.06 7.37
N ASN A 159 5.93 12.35 7.56
CA ASN A 159 6.21 13.31 6.48
C ASN A 159 7.70 13.49 6.20
N THR A 160 8.59 12.65 6.73
CA THR A 160 9.98 12.64 6.26
C THR A 160 10.03 12.35 4.75
N PRO A 161 11.02 12.85 4.01
CA PRO A 161 11.20 12.50 2.61
C PRO A 161 11.41 10.99 2.44
N CYS A 162 10.82 10.42 1.38
CA CYS A 162 11.12 9.05 0.96
C CYS A 162 12.59 8.95 0.54
N GLN A 163 13.26 7.88 0.96
CA GLN A 163 14.68 7.61 0.64
C GLN A 163 14.83 6.86 -0.67
#